data_AF-A0A537YMQ4-F1
#
_entry.id   AF-A0A537YMQ4-F1
#
_cell.length_a   1.000
_cell.length_b   1.000
_cell.length_c   1.000
_cell.angle_alpha   90.00
_cell.angle_beta   90.00
_cell.angle_gamma   90.00
#
_symmetry.space_group_name_H-M   'P 1'
#
loop_
_entity.id
_entity.type
_entity.pdbx_description
1 polymer ?
#
loop_
_entity_poly.entity_id
_entity_poly.type
_entity_poly.pdbx_seq_one_letter_code
_entity_poly.pdbx_strand_id
1 'polypeptide(L)' 'MRGLESLRVLVTGAAGGIGAAVTQRLVAEGARVAAADLQAPGAVAEASVGG' A
#
# COMPACT_ATOMS: atom_id res chain seq x y z
N MET A 1 -15.47 -4.87 -3.04
CA MET A 1 -16.12 -5.40 -1.82
C MET A 1 -17.18 -4.38 -1.40
N ARG A 2 -18.09 -4.69 -0.48
CA ARG A 2 -19.08 -3.73 0.05
C ARG A 2 -18.71 -3.39 1.49
N GLY A 3 -18.87 -2.12 1.92
CA GLY A 3 -18.74 -1.70 3.31
C GLY A 3 -17.33 -1.33 3.77
N LEU A 4 -16.47 -0.84 2.87
CA LEU A 4 -15.11 -0.40 3.22
C LEU A 4 -15.04 1.09 3.59
N GLU A 5 -16.06 1.88 3.28
CA GLU A 5 -16.11 3.32 3.56
C GLU A 5 -15.96 3.71 5.04
N SER A 6 -16.33 2.81 5.97
CA SER A 6 -16.20 3.04 7.41
C SER A 6 -14.87 2.51 7.99
N LEU A 7 -14.08 1.81 7.18
CA LEU A 7 -12.88 1.14 7.64
C LEU A 7 -11.65 2.05 7.58
N ARG A 8 -10.83 1.92 8.63
CA ARG A 8 -9.50 2.52 8.74
C ARG A 8 -8.48 1.40 8.62
N VAL A 9 -7.61 1.47 7.61
CA VAL A 9 -6.70 0.37 7.27
C VAL A 9 -5.25 0.87 7.28
N LEU A 10 -4.36 0.11 7.91
CA LEU A 10 -2.92 0.31 7.83
C LEU A 10 -2.34 -0.74 6.87
N VAL A 11 -1.63 -0.30 5.85
CA VAL A 11 -0.92 -1.18 4.92
C VAL A 11 0.58 -0.96 5.09
N THR A 12 1.31 -2.03 5.42
CA THR A 12 2.78 -2.05 5.46
C THR A 12 3.34 -2.56 4.14
N GLY A 13 4.54 -2.14 3.76
CA GLY A 13 5.10 -2.49 2.45
C GLY A 13 4.34 -1.82 1.30
N ALA A 14 3.73 -0.65 1.55
CA ALA A 14 2.79 -0.01 0.64
C ALA A 14 3.43 0.69 -0.56
N ALA A 15 4.76 0.82 -0.62
CA ALA A 15 5.44 1.54 -1.70
C ALA A 15 5.54 0.73 -3.01
N GLY A 16 5.36 -0.59 -2.96
CA GLY A 16 5.51 -1.44 -4.15
C GLY A 16 4.75 -2.76 -4.13
N GLY A 17 4.83 -3.48 -5.24
CA GLY A 17 4.28 -4.84 -5.41
C GLY A 17 2.83 -4.98 -4.95
N ILE A 18 2.60 -5.99 -4.10
CA ILE A 18 1.27 -6.31 -3.57
C ILE A 18 0.76 -5.19 -2.66
N GLY A 19 1.60 -4.62 -1.81
CA GLY A 19 1.18 -3.59 -0.86
C GLY A 19 0.65 -2.33 -1.56
N ALA A 20 1.29 -1.92 -2.66
CA ALA A 20 0.81 -0.83 -3.50
C ALA A 20 -0.55 -1.14 -4.14
N ALA A 21 -0.70 -2.33 -4.74
CA ALA A 21 -1.95 -2.77 -5.38
C ALA A 21 -3.11 -2.86 -4.38
N VAL A 22 -2.86 -3.40 -3.19
CA VAL A 22 -3.84 -3.49 -2.10
C VAL A 22 -4.24 -2.09 -1.62
N THR A 23 -3.27 -1.20 -1.39
CA THR A 23 -3.52 0.19 -0.98
C THR A 23 -4.42 0.91 -1.99
N GLN A 24 -4.10 0.82 -3.29
CA GLN A 24 -4.91 1.41 -4.36
C GLN A 24 -6.34 0.86 -4.37
N ARG A 25 -6.49 -0.46 -4.21
CA ARG A 25 -7.81 -1.08 -4.20
C ARG A 25 -8.65 -0.65 -3.00
N LEU A 26 -8.06 -0.60 -1.81
CA LEU A 26 -8.75 -0.19 -0.58
C LEU A 26 -9.24 1.26 -0.66
N VAL A 27 -8.40 2.17 -1.18
CA VAL A 27 -8.77 3.58 -1.40
C VAL A 27 -9.89 3.67 -2.44
N ALA A 28 -9.78 2.96 -3.56
CA ALA A 28 -10.81 2.95 -4.60
C ALA A 28 -12.16 2.41 -4.11
N GLU A 29 -12.16 1.57 -3.08
CA GLU A 29 -13.36 1.06 -2.42
C GLU A 29 -13.85 1.92 -1.24
N GLY A 30 -13.22 3.09 -1.00
CA GLY A 30 -13.69 4.09 -0.05
C GLY A 30 -13.07 4.02 1.35
N ALA A 31 -12.18 3.07 1.62
CA ALA A 31 -11.50 2.97 2.91
C ALA A 31 -10.59 4.18 3.16
N ARG A 32 -10.44 4.55 4.44
CA ARG A 32 -9.38 5.49 4.85
C ARG A 32 -8.11 4.71 5.13
N VAL A 33 -7.11 4.86 4.26
CA VAL A 33 -5.89 4.05 4.31
C VAL A 33 -4.70 4.89 4.77
N ALA A 34 -3.95 4.37 5.75
CA ALA A 34 -2.60 4.81 6.07
C ALA A 34 -1.62 3.85 5.38
N ALA A 35 -0.83 4.36 4.45
CA ALA A 35 0.20 3.61 3.73
C ALA A 35 1.55 3.83 4.44
N ALA A 36 2.16 2.74 4.91
CA ALA A 36 3.44 2.76 5.60
C ALA A 36 4.47 1.91 4.85
N ASP A 37 5.61 2.51 4.58
CA ASP A 37 6.76 1.85 3.97
C ASP A 37 8.03 2.60 4.39
N LEU A 38 9.18 1.94 4.28
CA LEU A 38 10.48 2.58 4.45
C LEU A 38 10.81 3.47 3.24
N GLN A 39 10.32 3.10 2.07
CA GLN A 39 10.54 3.81 0.82
C GLN A 39 9.42 4.81 0.54
N ALA A 40 9.77 5.99 0.04
CA ALA A 40 8.77 6.94 -0.43
C ALA A 40 8.04 6.40 -1.67
N PRO A 41 6.78 6.81 -1.93
CA PRO A 41 6.06 6.42 -3.14
C PRO A 41 6.88 6.76 -4.40
N GLY A 42 7.01 5.80 -5.31
CA GLY A 42 7.79 5.98 -6.55
C GLY A 42 9.30 5.88 -6.38
N ALA A 43 9.81 5.62 -5.17
CA ALA A 43 11.18 5.16 -5.02
C ALA A 43 11.33 3.81 -5.73
N VAL A 44 12.16 3.78 -6.77
CA VAL A 44 12.56 2.53 -7.40
C VAL A 44 13.42 1.80 -6.36
N ALA A 45 12.92 0.66 -5.87
CA ALA A 45 13.75 -0.24 -5.10
C ALA A 45 14.86 -0.74 -6.04
N GLU A 46 16.09 -0.28 -5.83
CA GLU A 46 17.25 -0.92 -6.44
C GLU A 46 17.26 -2.36 -5.90
N ALA A 47 16.87 -3.30 -6.75
CA ALA A 47 16.89 -4.71 -6.43
C ALA A 47 18.35 -5.18 -6.38
N SER A 48 19.01 -4.95 -5.24
CA SER A 48 20.22 -5.70 -4.92
C SER A 48 19.79 -7.10 -4.47
N VAL A 49 20.11 -8.11 -5.27
CA VAL A 49 20.18 -9.50 -4.79
C VAL A 49 21.42 -9.58 -3.89
N GLY A 50 21.30 -9.13 -2.65
CA GLY A 50 22.34 -9.24 -1.63
C GLY A 50 22.24 -10.61 -0.95
N GLY A 51 23.33 -11.37 -0.98
CA GLY A 51 23.47 -12.68 -0.32
C GLY A 51 23.74 -12.62 1.17
#